data_AF-A0A5N5ID86-F1
#
_entry.id   AF-A0A5N5ID86-F1
#
_cell.length_a   1.000
_cell.length_b   1.000
_cell.length_c   1.000
_cell.angle_alpha   90.00
_cell.angle_beta   90.00
_cell.angle_gamma   90.00
#
_symmetry.space_group_name_H-M   'P 1'
#
loop_
_entity.id
_entity.type
_entity.pdbx_description
1 polymer ?
#
loop_
_entity_poly.entity_id
_entity_poly.type
_entity_poly.pdbx_seq_one_letter_code
_entity_poly.pdbx_strand_id
1 'polypeptide(L)'
;MAPPVAIRWFVVVSSLMLFQLITPSMAIYCDEDDCYDLLGVTQSANSSEIKKAYYKLSLKHHPDKNSDPESKKLFVKIANAYEILKDEASREQYDYAIAHPEEVFYNTARYYQAYYGHKTDPRAVMVGLLLILSAFQYLNQWTRYNQAVDTVKKTPAYKNRLRALELERTGGTTNKKKSNRQMNKKVEEDLGSELELQINGAEQPSMWDLLGVRFILLPYTIGKLLLWCGCWFWRYNVRKAPYTWDDASYLTRRSLGVPIDGWRNLDESRKEDLIHKRLWEKANLESYLADMRKESKRRR
;
A
#
# COMPACT_ATOMS: atom_id res chain seq x y z
N MET A 1 -6.53 21.49 6.64
CA MET A 1 -5.65 22.66 6.43
C MET A 1 -4.43 22.21 5.64
N ALA A 2 -4.20 22.74 4.44
CA ALA A 2 -3.02 22.40 3.65
C ALA A 2 -1.78 23.12 4.22
N PRO A 3 -0.59 22.49 4.25
CA PRO A 3 0.61 23.13 4.75
C PRO A 3 1.01 24.32 3.87
N PRO A 4 1.57 25.40 4.43
CA PRO A 4 1.93 26.62 3.71
C PRO A 4 2.94 26.35 2.59
N VAL A 5 2.80 27.10 1.48
CA VAL A 5 3.55 26.92 0.22
C VAL A 5 5.07 26.93 0.43
N ALA A 6 5.58 27.69 1.40
CA ALA A 6 7.00 27.74 1.75
C ALA A 6 7.57 26.39 2.25
N ILE A 7 6.78 25.61 3.00
CA ILE A 7 7.20 24.29 3.50
C ILE A 7 7.33 23.30 2.34
N ARG A 8 6.47 23.41 1.32
CA ARG A 8 6.51 22.53 0.14
C ARG A 8 7.79 22.75 -0.67
N TRP A 9 8.20 23.99 -0.90
CA TRP A 9 9.44 24.30 -1.61
C TRP A 9 10.68 23.95 -0.80
N PHE A 10 10.67 24.16 0.51
CA PHE A 10 11.78 23.77 1.39
C PHE A 10 12.02 22.26 1.37
N VAL A 11 10.95 21.45 1.41
CA VAL A 11 11.05 19.98 1.33
C VAL A 11 11.56 19.54 -0.04
N VAL A 12 11.09 20.16 -1.13
CA VAL A 12 11.56 19.85 -2.49
C VAL A 12 13.04 20.19 -2.67
N VAL A 13 13.47 21.37 -2.23
CA VAL A 13 14.87 21.82 -2.35
C VAL A 13 15.79 21.00 -1.44
N SER A 14 15.35 20.69 -0.21
CA SER A 14 16.10 19.84 0.72
C SER A 14 16.22 18.41 0.19
N SER A 15 15.16 17.86 -0.41
CA SER A 15 15.20 16.53 -1.03
C SER A 15 16.08 16.49 -2.28
N LEU A 16 16.12 17.56 -3.08
CA LEU A 16 17.02 17.72 -4.23
C LEU A 16 18.48 17.83 -3.79
N MET A 17 18.77 18.59 -2.74
CA MET A 17 20.10 18.68 -2.12
C MET A 17 20.55 17.35 -1.51
N LEU A 18 19.65 16.61 -0.85
CA LEU A 18 19.94 15.26 -0.35
C LEU A 18 20.24 14.29 -1.49
N PHE A 19 19.57 14.43 -2.63
CA PHE A 19 19.82 13.62 -3.82
C PHE A 19 21.21 13.88 -4.43
N GLN A 20 21.70 15.12 -4.37
CA GLN A 20 23.07 15.47 -4.81
C GLN A 20 24.17 14.96 -3.87
N LEU A 21 23.85 14.65 -2.60
CA LEU A 21 24.78 14.02 -1.66
C LEU A 21 24.91 12.51 -1.86
N ILE A 22 24.02 11.91 -2.67
CA ILE A 22 24.09 10.51 -3.06
C ILE A 22 24.75 10.48 -4.44
N THR A 23 26.06 10.75 -4.50
CA THR A 23 26.85 10.29 -5.63
C THR A 23 27.04 8.78 -5.45
N PRO A 24 26.36 7.91 -6.22
CA PRO A 24 26.73 6.51 -6.20
C PRO A 24 28.20 6.42 -6.63
N SER A 25 29.04 5.77 -5.82
CA SER A 25 30.38 5.43 -6.26
C SER A 25 30.24 4.52 -7.48
N MET A 26 30.66 5.01 -8.64
CA MET A 26 30.64 4.26 -9.91
C MET A 26 31.82 3.27 -10.01
N ALA A 27 32.64 3.17 -8.96
CA ALA A 27 33.73 2.22 -8.87
C ALA A 27 33.19 0.79 -8.91
N ILE A 28 33.50 0.07 -9.99
CA ILE A 28 33.28 -1.37 -10.12
C ILE A 28 34.64 -2.08 -9.99
N TYR A 29 34.63 -3.30 -9.46
CA TYR A 29 35.85 -4.06 -9.21
C TYR A 29 36.88 -3.25 -8.38
N CYS A 30 38.11 -3.06 -8.88
CA CYS A 30 39.20 -2.31 -8.22
C CYS A 30 39.34 -0.85 -8.70
N ASP A 31 38.29 -0.28 -9.28
CA ASP A 31 38.24 1.11 -9.76
C ASP A 31 39.29 1.38 -10.86
N GLU A 32 40.22 2.31 -10.66
CA GLU A 32 41.30 2.61 -11.61
C GLU A 32 42.49 1.63 -11.52
N ASP A 33 42.57 0.80 -10.48
CA ASP A 33 43.69 -0.12 -10.25
C ASP A 33 43.39 -1.54 -10.77
N ASP A 34 44.43 -2.29 -11.15
CA ASP A 34 44.32 -3.73 -11.43
C ASP A 34 44.31 -4.53 -10.09
N CYS A 35 43.31 -5.40 -9.91
CA CYS A 35 43.17 -6.23 -8.72
C CYS A 35 44.34 -7.21 -8.53
N TYR A 36 44.94 -7.69 -9.62
CA TYR A 36 46.11 -8.58 -9.59
C TYR A 36 47.35 -7.82 -9.13
N ASP A 37 47.53 -6.58 -9.63
CA ASP A 37 48.64 -5.71 -9.26
C ASP A 37 48.54 -5.25 -7.79
N LEU A 38 47.33 -4.93 -7.32
CA LEU A 38 47.09 -4.59 -5.91
C LEU A 38 47.49 -5.71 -4.94
N LEU A 39 47.33 -6.98 -5.36
CA LEU A 39 47.77 -8.13 -4.59
C LEU A 39 49.22 -8.55 -4.90
N GLY A 40 49.82 -8.03 -5.95
CA GLY A 40 51.17 -8.40 -6.41
C GLY A 40 51.26 -9.84 -6.89
N VAL A 41 50.21 -10.32 -7.58
CA VAL A 41 50.12 -11.68 -8.13
C VAL A 41 49.83 -11.61 -9.64
N THR A 42 50.12 -12.67 -10.38
CA THR A 42 49.82 -12.74 -11.82
C THR A 42 48.39 -13.21 -12.07
N GLN A 43 47.85 -12.93 -13.26
CA GLN A 43 46.57 -13.49 -13.71
C GLN A 43 46.54 -15.03 -13.74
N SER A 44 47.71 -15.69 -13.75
CA SER A 44 47.83 -17.16 -13.69
C SER A 44 47.89 -17.70 -12.25
N ALA A 45 47.87 -16.83 -11.23
CA ALA A 45 48.00 -17.24 -9.84
C ALA A 45 46.84 -18.12 -9.39
N ASN A 46 47.14 -19.16 -8.61
CA ASN A 46 46.09 -20.01 -8.04
C ASN A 46 45.44 -19.37 -6.80
N SER A 47 44.29 -19.90 -6.37
CA SER A 47 43.56 -19.39 -5.20
C SER A 47 44.40 -19.41 -3.90
N SER A 48 45.36 -20.32 -3.77
CA SER A 48 46.27 -20.38 -2.61
C SER A 48 47.25 -19.21 -2.59
N GLU A 49 47.83 -18.86 -3.74
CA GLU A 49 48.76 -17.75 -3.92
C GLU A 49 48.06 -16.41 -3.68
N ILE A 50 46.88 -16.22 -4.26
CA ILE A 50 46.03 -15.03 -4.05
C ILE A 50 45.73 -14.85 -2.55
N LYS A 51 45.31 -15.93 -1.86
CA LYS A 51 45.03 -15.90 -0.42
C LYS A 51 46.28 -15.59 0.42
N LYS A 52 47.43 -16.15 0.07
CA LYS A 52 48.70 -15.89 0.77
C LYS A 52 49.14 -14.44 0.59
N ALA A 53 49.05 -13.90 -0.62
CA ALA A 53 49.38 -12.52 -0.93
C ALA A 53 48.48 -11.54 -0.16
N TYR A 54 47.18 -11.77 -0.17
CA TYR A 54 46.20 -11.00 0.62
C TYR A 54 46.54 -11.00 2.11
N TYR A 55 46.86 -12.15 2.71
CA TYR A 55 47.17 -12.24 4.14
C TYR A 55 48.42 -11.44 4.51
N LYS A 56 49.47 -11.53 3.67
CA LYS A 56 50.72 -10.78 3.86
C LYS A 56 50.49 -9.28 3.80
N LEU A 57 49.75 -8.82 2.79
CA LEU A 57 49.45 -7.40 2.59
C LEU A 57 48.49 -6.85 3.65
N SER A 58 47.46 -7.62 4.02
CA SER A 58 46.53 -7.27 5.09
C SER A 58 47.22 -7.05 6.42
N LEU A 59 48.16 -7.93 6.80
CA LEU A 59 48.93 -7.76 8.04
C LEU A 59 49.85 -6.54 8.02
N LYS A 60 50.40 -6.20 6.84
CA LYS A 60 51.28 -5.04 6.65
C LYS A 60 50.51 -3.72 6.71
N HIS A 61 49.31 -3.69 6.13
CA HIS A 61 48.49 -2.49 5.99
C HIS A 61 47.35 -2.36 7.01
N HIS A 62 47.26 -3.29 7.97
CA HIS A 62 46.20 -3.32 8.97
C HIS A 62 46.12 -2.00 9.76
N PRO A 63 44.93 -1.37 9.90
CA PRO A 63 44.79 -0.07 10.55
C PRO A 63 45.25 -0.05 12.02
N ASP A 64 45.13 -1.19 12.72
CA ASP A 64 45.61 -1.30 14.11
C ASP A 64 47.14 -1.33 14.23
N LYS A 65 47.85 -1.76 13.17
CA LYS A 65 49.32 -1.88 13.18
C LYS A 65 50.00 -0.72 12.49
N ASN A 66 49.31 -0.07 11.56
CA ASN A 66 49.81 1.06 10.80
C ASN A 66 48.80 2.21 10.86
N SER A 67 49.18 3.30 11.54
CA SER A 67 48.34 4.48 11.74
C SER A 67 48.32 5.44 10.55
N ASP A 68 49.07 5.14 9.47
CA ASP A 68 49.09 5.97 8.27
C ASP A 68 47.71 5.95 7.55
N PRO A 69 47.09 7.13 7.30
CA PRO A 69 45.85 7.21 6.55
C PRO A 69 45.92 6.57 5.16
N GLU A 70 47.08 6.59 4.49
CA GLU A 70 47.26 5.93 3.19
C GLU A 70 47.25 4.40 3.32
N SER A 71 47.78 3.86 4.43
CA SER A 71 47.71 2.42 4.71
C SER A 71 46.27 1.94 4.86
N LYS A 72 45.39 2.76 5.44
CA LYS A 72 43.96 2.44 5.55
C LYS A 72 43.28 2.38 4.19
N LYS A 73 43.58 3.31 3.28
CA LYS A 73 43.03 3.30 1.91
C LYS A 73 43.51 2.06 1.14
N LEU A 74 44.82 1.77 1.20
CA LEU A 74 45.41 0.58 0.60
C LEU A 74 44.78 -0.69 1.14
N PHE A 75 44.54 -0.79 2.45
CA PHE A 75 43.88 -1.94 3.07
C PHE A 75 42.50 -2.21 2.47
N VAL A 76 41.67 -1.16 2.29
CA VAL A 76 40.35 -1.30 1.66
C VAL A 76 40.47 -1.79 0.21
N LYS A 77 41.41 -1.23 -0.57
CA LYS A 77 41.67 -1.65 -1.95
C LYS A 77 42.13 -3.12 -2.02
N ILE A 78 43.07 -3.53 -1.17
CA ILE A 78 43.58 -4.91 -1.07
C ILE A 78 42.46 -5.89 -0.69
N ALA A 79 41.60 -5.52 0.27
CA ALA A 79 40.47 -6.35 0.67
C ALA A 79 39.46 -6.51 -0.48
N ASN A 80 39.15 -5.44 -1.19
CA ASN A 80 38.27 -5.48 -2.35
C ASN A 80 38.84 -6.34 -3.49
N ALA A 81 40.12 -6.17 -3.82
CA ALA A 81 40.83 -6.98 -4.82
C ALA A 81 40.79 -8.47 -4.46
N TYR A 82 40.99 -8.82 -3.19
CA TYR A 82 40.86 -10.20 -2.73
C TYR A 82 39.43 -10.73 -2.86
N GLU A 83 38.40 -9.98 -2.46
CA GLU A 83 36.99 -10.43 -2.60
C GLU A 83 36.62 -10.68 -4.07
N ILE A 84 37.12 -9.88 -5.01
CA ILE A 84 36.89 -10.06 -6.46
C ILE A 84 37.61 -11.32 -6.98
N LEU A 85 38.87 -11.53 -6.59
CA LEU A 85 39.71 -12.60 -7.14
C LEU A 85 39.59 -13.94 -6.40
N LYS A 86 38.96 -13.97 -5.23
CA LYS A 86 38.86 -15.15 -4.36
C LYS A 86 37.94 -16.22 -4.93
N ASP A 87 36.76 -15.83 -5.42
CA ASP A 87 35.77 -16.76 -5.98
C ASP A 87 35.96 -16.86 -7.49
N GLU A 88 35.98 -18.08 -8.03
CA GLU A 88 36.25 -18.31 -9.46
C GLU A 88 35.27 -17.56 -10.37
N ALA A 89 33.99 -17.53 -10.00
CA ALA A 89 32.95 -16.87 -10.77
C ALA A 89 33.10 -15.34 -10.81
N SER A 90 33.61 -14.71 -9.75
CA SER A 90 33.87 -13.25 -9.75
C SER A 90 35.19 -12.93 -10.44
N ARG A 91 36.17 -13.84 -10.38
CA ARG A 91 37.43 -13.73 -11.13
C ARG A 91 37.20 -13.82 -12.63
N GLU A 92 36.44 -14.80 -13.12
CA GLU A 92 36.08 -14.89 -14.55
C GLU A 92 35.35 -13.63 -15.04
N GLN A 93 34.51 -13.03 -14.19
CA GLN A 93 33.84 -11.77 -14.51
C GLN A 93 34.81 -10.61 -14.65
N TYR A 94 35.78 -10.54 -13.75
CA TYR A 94 36.81 -9.52 -13.79
C TYR A 94 37.74 -9.70 -15.00
N ASP A 95 38.17 -10.94 -15.27
CA ASP A 95 39.00 -11.27 -16.43
C ASP A 95 38.27 -10.97 -17.75
N TYR A 96 36.95 -11.25 -17.81
CA TYR A 96 36.12 -10.85 -18.95
C TYR A 96 36.07 -9.33 -19.13
N ALA A 97 35.91 -8.58 -18.02
CA ALA A 97 35.86 -7.12 -18.05
C ALA A 97 37.20 -6.49 -18.47
N ILE A 98 38.33 -7.10 -18.10
CA ILE A 98 39.67 -6.71 -18.58
C ILE A 98 39.79 -6.96 -20.09
N ALA A 99 39.29 -8.09 -20.58
CA ALA A 99 39.37 -8.46 -21.99
C ALA A 99 38.43 -7.63 -22.90
N HIS A 100 37.30 -7.15 -22.36
CA HIS A 100 36.26 -6.41 -23.09
C HIS A 100 35.92 -5.08 -22.40
N PRO A 101 36.85 -4.11 -22.35
CA PRO A 101 36.65 -2.84 -21.65
C PRO A 101 35.55 -1.97 -22.27
N GLU A 102 35.21 -2.17 -23.55
CA GLU A 102 34.16 -1.44 -24.27
C GLU A 102 32.73 -1.78 -23.78
N GLU A 103 32.53 -2.95 -23.15
CA GLU A 103 31.22 -3.44 -22.71
C GLU A 103 30.82 -2.88 -21.32
N VAL A 104 31.00 -1.58 -21.10
CA VAL A 104 30.83 -0.92 -19.79
C VAL A 104 29.50 -1.28 -19.12
N PHE A 105 28.38 -1.12 -19.83
CA PHE A 105 27.05 -1.39 -19.26
C PHE A 105 26.87 -2.85 -18.83
N TYR A 106 27.40 -3.79 -19.62
CA TYR A 106 27.28 -5.22 -19.35
C TYR A 106 28.16 -5.63 -18.15
N ASN A 107 29.42 -5.21 -18.15
CA ASN A 107 30.37 -5.46 -17.06
C ASN A 107 29.88 -4.87 -15.75
N THR A 108 29.36 -3.64 -15.78
CA THR A 108 28.75 -2.98 -14.61
C THR A 108 27.53 -3.77 -14.12
N ALA A 109 26.58 -4.12 -14.99
CA ALA A 109 25.38 -4.86 -14.58
C ALA A 109 25.73 -6.22 -13.96
N ARG A 110 26.69 -6.94 -14.55
CA ARG A 110 27.16 -8.23 -14.06
C ARG A 110 27.83 -8.12 -12.69
N TYR A 111 28.69 -7.13 -12.50
CA TYR A 111 29.28 -6.81 -11.19
C TYR A 111 28.20 -6.53 -10.13
N TYR A 112 27.25 -5.63 -10.41
CA TYR A 112 26.20 -5.29 -9.45
C TYR A 112 25.28 -6.48 -9.15
N GLN A 113 24.96 -7.31 -10.14
CA GLN A 113 24.15 -8.50 -9.94
C GLN A 113 24.88 -9.56 -9.10
N ALA A 114 26.19 -9.75 -9.31
CA ALA A 114 26.98 -10.69 -8.52
C ALA A 114 27.19 -10.19 -7.08
N TYR A 115 27.46 -8.90 -6.91
CA TYR A 115 27.83 -8.30 -5.62
C TYR A 115 26.61 -7.96 -4.76
N TYR A 116 25.57 -7.36 -5.33
CA TYR A 116 24.35 -6.93 -4.64
C TYR A 116 23.12 -7.79 -4.96
N GLY A 117 23.28 -8.83 -5.78
CA GLY A 117 22.25 -9.81 -6.03
C GLY A 117 21.67 -10.32 -4.72
N HIS A 118 20.36 -10.14 -4.53
CA HIS A 118 19.67 -10.62 -3.36
C HIS A 118 19.86 -12.14 -3.26
N LYS A 119 20.37 -12.61 -2.12
CA LYS A 119 20.43 -14.06 -1.84
C LYS A 119 19.04 -14.62 -1.50
N THR A 120 18.06 -13.74 -1.25
CA THR A 120 16.70 -14.08 -0.83
C THR A 120 15.70 -13.70 -1.91
N ASP A 121 14.72 -14.57 -2.17
CA ASP A 121 13.70 -14.31 -3.18
C ASP A 121 12.91 -13.03 -2.88
N PRO A 122 12.92 -12.01 -3.76
CA PRO A 122 12.23 -10.74 -3.52
C PRO A 122 10.72 -10.94 -3.35
N ARG A 123 10.18 -11.99 -3.98
CA ARG A 123 8.77 -12.39 -3.87
C ARG A 123 8.38 -12.72 -2.44
N ALA A 124 9.24 -13.43 -1.71
CA ALA A 124 8.99 -13.79 -0.32
C ALA A 124 8.95 -12.54 0.58
N VAL A 125 9.86 -11.59 0.32
CA VAL A 125 9.87 -10.29 1.01
C VAL A 125 8.57 -9.52 0.75
N MET A 126 8.10 -9.48 -0.50
CA MET A 126 6.85 -8.81 -0.87
C MET A 126 5.63 -9.45 -0.21
N VAL A 127 5.56 -10.79 -0.15
CA VAL A 127 4.48 -11.50 0.56
C VAL A 127 4.54 -11.21 2.06
N GLY A 128 5.72 -11.26 2.66
CA GLY A 128 5.91 -10.92 4.08
C GLY A 128 5.47 -9.49 4.40
N LEU A 129 5.87 -8.53 3.57
CA LEU A 129 5.44 -7.12 3.70
C LEU A 129 3.92 -6.99 3.58
N LEU A 130 3.30 -7.66 2.61
CA LEU A 130 1.85 -7.64 2.41
C LEU A 130 1.10 -8.19 3.63
N LEU A 131 1.61 -9.27 4.24
CA LEU A 131 1.05 -9.83 5.47
C LEU A 131 1.18 -8.86 6.65
N ILE A 132 2.35 -8.25 6.83
CA ILE A 132 2.59 -7.26 7.89
C ILE A 132 1.65 -6.06 7.73
N LEU A 133 1.53 -5.51 6.53
CA LEU A 133 0.64 -4.39 6.24
C LEU A 133 -0.84 -4.76 6.45
N SER A 134 -1.24 -5.97 6.05
CA SER A 134 -2.60 -6.46 6.26
C SER A 134 -2.92 -6.65 7.75
N ALA A 135 -1.97 -7.19 8.52
CA ALA A 135 -2.12 -7.33 9.97
C ALA A 135 -2.22 -5.95 10.66
N PHE A 136 -1.36 -5.01 10.28
CA PHE A 136 -1.42 -3.64 10.80
C PHE A 136 -2.75 -2.96 10.46
N GLN A 137 -3.24 -3.12 9.22
CA GLN A 137 -4.55 -2.64 8.81
C GLN A 137 -5.67 -3.23 9.68
N TYR A 138 -5.67 -4.55 9.89
CA TYR A 138 -6.68 -5.22 10.72
C TYR A 138 -6.68 -4.68 12.15
N LEU A 139 -5.50 -4.57 12.76
CA LEU A 139 -5.34 -4.04 14.11
C LEU A 139 -5.85 -2.60 14.20
N ASN A 140 -5.56 -1.77 13.20
CA ASN A 140 -6.05 -0.40 13.14
C ASN A 140 -7.59 -0.32 12.94
N GLN A 141 -8.18 -1.21 12.14
CA GLN A 141 -9.64 -1.30 12.01
C GLN A 141 -10.30 -1.74 13.32
N TRP A 142 -9.71 -2.75 13.97
CA TRP A 142 -10.16 -3.27 15.27
C TRP A 142 -10.14 -2.19 16.35
N THR A 143 -9.06 -1.42 16.48
CA THR A 143 -8.96 -0.34 17.46
C THR A 143 -9.99 0.75 17.21
N ARG A 144 -10.15 1.18 15.94
CA ARG A 144 -11.16 2.18 15.55
C ARG A 144 -12.59 1.71 15.83
N TYR A 145 -12.89 0.45 15.53
CA TYR A 145 -14.20 -0.14 15.80
C TYR A 145 -14.52 -0.14 17.29
N ASN A 146 -13.60 -0.62 18.13
CA ASN A 146 -13.80 -0.65 19.58
C ASN A 146 -13.98 0.76 20.17
N GLN A 147 -13.19 1.74 19.71
CA GLN A 147 -13.35 3.14 20.12
C GLN A 147 -14.71 3.72 19.73
N ALA A 148 -15.22 3.38 18.55
CA ALA A 148 -16.53 3.80 18.10
C ALA A 148 -17.65 3.16 18.93
N VAL A 149 -17.57 1.85 19.21
CA VAL A 149 -18.50 1.15 20.11
C VAL A 149 -18.54 1.82 21.48
N ASP A 150 -17.38 2.10 22.08
CA ASP A 150 -17.29 2.74 23.40
C ASP A 150 -17.87 4.15 23.41
N THR A 151 -17.73 4.89 22.32
CA THR A 151 -18.31 6.23 22.16
C THR A 151 -19.83 6.16 22.07
N VAL A 152 -20.37 5.21 21.30
CA VAL A 152 -21.82 5.01 21.18
C VAL A 152 -22.42 4.57 22.52
N LYS A 153 -21.76 3.66 23.26
CA LYS A 153 -22.21 3.21 24.59
C LYS A 153 -22.35 4.35 25.61
N LYS A 154 -21.53 5.40 25.49
CA LYS A 154 -21.61 6.59 26.36
C LYS A 154 -22.79 7.51 26.02
N THR A 155 -23.30 7.44 24.79
CA THR A 155 -24.36 8.33 24.28
C THR A 155 -25.68 8.10 25.03
N PRO A 156 -26.43 9.16 25.39
CA PRO A 156 -27.72 9.00 26.09
C PRO A 156 -28.74 8.17 25.29
N ALA A 157 -28.72 8.27 23.95
CA ALA A 157 -29.57 7.47 23.07
C ALA A 157 -29.37 5.96 23.26
N TYR A 158 -28.13 5.50 23.43
CA TYR A 158 -27.82 4.10 23.70
C TYR A 158 -28.40 3.65 25.05
N LYS A 159 -28.17 4.44 26.10
CA LYS A 159 -28.68 4.14 27.46
C LYS A 159 -30.21 4.09 27.49
N ASN A 160 -30.87 4.96 26.74
CA ASN A 160 -32.33 4.96 26.63
C ASN A 160 -32.85 3.71 25.91
N ARG A 161 -32.19 3.29 24.82
CA ARG A 161 -32.53 2.03 24.11
C ARG A 161 -32.30 0.80 24.99
N LEU A 162 -31.19 0.77 25.72
CA LEU A 162 -30.87 -0.33 26.64
C LEU A 162 -31.96 -0.50 27.72
N ARG A 163 -32.42 0.62 28.30
CA ARG A 163 -33.53 0.62 29.27
C ARG A 163 -34.86 0.18 28.66
N ALA A 164 -35.13 0.53 27.40
CA ALA A 164 -36.33 0.08 26.70
C ALA A 164 -36.35 -1.45 26.53
N LEU A 165 -35.22 -2.05 26.12
CA LEU A 165 -35.08 -3.50 26.04
C LEU A 165 -35.23 -4.19 27.41
N GLU A 166 -34.67 -3.59 28.47
CA GLU A 166 -34.84 -4.10 29.83
C GLU A 166 -36.33 -4.09 30.24
N LEU A 167 -37.07 -3.03 29.88
CA LEU A 167 -38.51 -2.92 30.15
C LEU A 167 -39.33 -3.96 29.38
N GLU A 168 -38.99 -4.20 28.11
CA GLU A 168 -39.63 -5.25 27.29
C GLU A 168 -39.44 -6.63 27.92
N ARG A 169 -38.21 -6.95 28.36
CA ARG A 169 -37.91 -8.25 28.99
C ARG A 169 -38.56 -8.43 30.36
N THR A 170 -38.71 -7.35 31.12
CA THR A 170 -39.36 -7.35 32.45
C THR A 170 -40.88 -7.20 32.38
N GLY A 171 -41.46 -7.07 31.17
CA GLY A 171 -42.90 -6.91 30.97
C GLY A 171 -43.47 -5.68 31.68
N GLY A 172 -42.66 -4.62 31.87
CA GLY A 172 -43.05 -3.41 32.60
C GLY A 172 -43.12 -3.53 34.12
N THR A 173 -42.73 -4.66 34.72
CA THR A 173 -42.73 -4.83 36.19
C THR A 173 -41.46 -4.28 36.86
N THR A 174 -41.27 -2.97 36.87
CA THR A 174 -40.13 -2.37 37.57
C THR A 174 -40.44 -2.21 39.06
N ASN A 175 -39.85 -3.06 39.90
CA ASN A 175 -39.86 -2.85 41.35
C ASN A 175 -39.10 -1.55 41.71
N LYS A 176 -39.82 -0.48 42.06
CA LYS A 176 -39.30 0.86 42.40
C LYS A 176 -38.15 0.84 43.43
N LYS A 177 -38.06 -0.21 44.26
CA LYS A 177 -37.02 -0.40 45.29
C LYS A 177 -35.67 -0.91 44.76
N LYS A 178 -35.60 -1.37 43.50
CA LYS A 178 -34.38 -1.88 42.84
C LYS A 178 -33.77 -0.89 41.84
N SER A 179 -34.36 0.30 41.71
CA SER A 179 -33.95 1.34 40.75
C SER A 179 -32.57 1.96 41.02
N ASN A 180 -31.97 1.70 42.18
CA ASN A 180 -30.66 2.26 42.55
C ASN A 180 -29.58 1.17 42.79
N ARG A 181 -29.86 -0.08 42.42
CA ARG A 181 -28.90 -1.17 42.54
C ARG A 181 -28.31 -1.41 41.17
N GLN A 182 -27.17 -0.76 40.94
CA GLN A 182 -26.12 -1.09 39.97
C GLN A 182 -26.49 -2.29 39.11
N MET A 183 -26.95 -2.02 37.88
CA MET A 183 -27.29 -3.04 36.89
C MET A 183 -26.11 -4.03 36.83
N ASN A 184 -26.39 -5.33 36.93
CA ASN A 184 -25.32 -6.32 36.86
C ASN A 184 -24.59 -6.12 35.53
N LYS A 185 -23.28 -5.82 35.57
CA LYS A 185 -22.45 -5.57 34.38
C LYS A 185 -22.62 -6.65 33.30
N LYS A 186 -22.86 -7.89 33.72
CA LYS A 186 -23.17 -9.03 32.85
C LYS A 186 -24.49 -8.87 32.09
N VAL A 187 -25.54 -8.35 32.74
CA VAL A 187 -26.84 -8.09 32.11
C VAL A 187 -26.75 -6.93 31.12
N GLU A 188 -25.98 -5.88 31.44
CA GLU A 188 -25.69 -4.78 30.51
C GLU A 188 -24.88 -5.24 29.28
N GLU A 189 -23.93 -6.16 29.47
CA GLU A 189 -23.17 -6.78 28.37
C GLU A 189 -24.04 -7.67 27.50
N ASP A 190 -24.90 -8.51 28.11
CA ASP A 190 -25.85 -9.37 27.39
C ASP A 190 -26.85 -8.53 26.58
N LEU A 191 -27.48 -7.52 27.19
CA LEU A 191 -28.39 -6.58 26.52
C LEU A 191 -27.70 -5.75 25.43
N GLY A 192 -26.45 -5.35 25.67
CA GLY A 192 -25.65 -4.58 24.71
C GLY A 192 -25.21 -5.39 23.49
N SER A 193 -25.13 -6.72 23.61
CA SER A 193 -24.78 -7.64 22.51
C SER A 193 -25.94 -7.87 21.53
N GLU A 194 -27.18 -7.78 22.03
CA GLU A 194 -28.41 -7.93 21.24
C GLU A 194 -28.79 -6.65 20.49
N LEU A 195 -28.31 -5.50 20.97
CA LEU A 195 -28.54 -4.22 20.31
C LEU A 195 -27.66 -4.11 19.06
N GLU A 196 -28.24 -4.29 17.87
CA GLU A 196 -27.57 -3.97 16.61
C GLU A 196 -27.24 -2.48 16.54
N LEU A 197 -25.99 -2.15 16.86
CA LEU A 197 -25.49 -0.80 16.76
C LEU A 197 -25.19 -0.49 15.30
N GLN A 198 -26.03 0.31 14.66
CA GLN A 198 -25.67 0.99 13.42
C GLN A 198 -24.64 2.09 13.75
N ILE A 199 -23.36 1.70 13.78
CA ILE A 199 -22.24 2.60 14.03
C ILE A 199 -21.84 3.26 12.71
N ASN A 200 -22.22 4.53 12.55
CA ASN A 200 -21.82 5.29 11.37
C ASN A 200 -20.31 5.63 11.47
N GLY A 201 -19.52 5.19 10.47
CA GLY A 201 -18.11 5.55 10.32
C GLY A 201 -17.08 4.56 10.88
N ALA A 202 -17.51 3.45 11.48
CA ALA A 202 -16.64 2.34 11.87
C ALA A 202 -17.34 1.00 11.58
N GLU A 203 -16.90 0.33 10.52
CA GLU A 203 -17.36 -1.01 10.16
C GLU A 203 -16.66 -2.07 11.01
N GLN A 204 -17.33 -3.21 11.22
CA GLN A 204 -16.72 -4.35 11.90
C GLN A 204 -15.52 -4.85 11.08
N PRO A 205 -14.37 -5.15 11.72
CA PRO A 205 -13.19 -5.61 11.00
C PRO A 205 -13.50 -6.91 10.26
N SER A 206 -13.35 -6.87 8.93
CA SER A 206 -13.68 -7.95 8.02
C SER A 206 -12.41 -8.47 7.35
N MET A 207 -12.24 -9.79 7.33
CA MET A 207 -11.09 -10.43 6.67
C MET A 207 -11.10 -10.23 5.16
N TRP A 208 -12.29 -10.05 4.56
CA TRP A 208 -12.44 -9.82 3.11
C TRP A 208 -11.98 -8.44 2.66
N ASP A 209 -11.90 -7.49 3.59
CA ASP A 209 -11.47 -6.11 3.32
C ASP A 209 -9.98 -5.88 3.56
N LEU A 210 -9.25 -6.92 3.94
CA LEU A 210 -7.80 -6.87 4.09
C LEU A 210 -7.13 -6.68 2.73
N LEU A 211 -6.11 -5.82 2.71
CA LEU A 211 -5.30 -5.54 1.53
C LEU A 211 -4.78 -6.84 0.89
N GLY A 212 -4.26 -7.78 1.69
CA GLY A 212 -3.78 -9.06 1.18
C GLY A 212 -4.87 -9.88 0.49
N VAL A 213 -6.06 -9.98 1.07
CA VAL A 213 -7.18 -10.75 0.49
C VAL A 213 -7.69 -10.07 -0.78
N ARG A 214 -7.84 -8.75 -0.75
CA ARG A 214 -8.24 -7.97 -1.94
C ARG A 214 -7.21 -8.09 -3.06
N PHE A 215 -5.91 -8.12 -2.75
CA PHE A 215 -4.85 -8.31 -3.73
C PHE A 215 -4.93 -9.69 -4.39
N ILE A 216 -5.23 -10.74 -3.62
CA ILE A 216 -5.41 -12.10 -4.15
C ILE A 216 -6.67 -12.19 -5.04
N LEU A 217 -7.75 -11.51 -4.67
CA LEU A 217 -9.01 -11.50 -5.43
C LEU A 217 -9.01 -10.50 -6.60
N LEU A 218 -8.02 -9.62 -6.68
CA LEU A 218 -7.94 -8.56 -7.70
C LEU A 218 -7.99 -9.10 -9.13
N PRO A 219 -7.26 -10.17 -9.50
CA PRO A 219 -7.37 -10.74 -10.84
C PRO A 219 -8.79 -11.21 -11.17
N TYR A 220 -9.47 -11.82 -10.21
CA TYR A 220 -10.85 -12.27 -10.38
C TYR A 220 -11.83 -11.10 -10.55
N THR A 221 -11.70 -10.05 -9.74
CA THR A 221 -12.57 -8.87 -9.85
C THR A 221 -12.35 -8.10 -11.14
N ILE A 222 -11.09 -7.97 -11.58
CA ILE A 222 -10.76 -7.40 -12.90
C ILE A 222 -11.35 -8.26 -14.02
N GLY A 223 -11.18 -9.58 -13.97
CA GLY A 223 -11.74 -10.48 -14.98
C GLY A 223 -13.26 -10.36 -15.08
N LYS A 224 -13.96 -10.34 -13.95
CA LYS A 224 -15.41 -10.12 -13.89
C LYS A 224 -15.80 -8.75 -14.46
N LEU A 225 -15.05 -7.69 -14.14
CA LEU A 225 -15.27 -6.35 -14.66
C LEU A 225 -15.07 -6.30 -16.18
N LEU A 226 -14.01 -6.92 -16.71
CA LEU A 226 -13.74 -6.98 -18.13
C LEU A 226 -14.82 -7.74 -18.88
N LEU A 227 -15.28 -8.87 -18.35
CA LEU A 227 -16.42 -9.61 -18.90
C LEU A 227 -17.69 -8.76 -18.90
N TRP A 228 -18.00 -8.09 -17.80
CA TRP A 228 -19.14 -7.19 -17.71
C TRP A 228 -19.04 -6.05 -18.74
N CYS A 229 -17.87 -5.40 -18.86
CA CYS A 229 -17.62 -4.35 -19.85
C CYS A 229 -17.75 -4.86 -21.29
N GLY A 230 -17.23 -6.06 -21.58
CA GLY A 230 -17.36 -6.70 -22.90
C GLY A 230 -18.80 -7.01 -23.25
N CYS A 231 -19.55 -7.61 -22.31
CA CYS A 231 -20.99 -7.87 -22.46
C CYS A 231 -21.79 -6.57 -22.64
N TRP A 232 -21.48 -5.54 -21.86
CA TRP A 232 -22.11 -4.22 -21.96
C TRP A 232 -21.87 -3.58 -23.34
N PHE A 233 -20.60 -3.56 -23.77
CA PHE A 233 -20.20 -3.02 -25.07
C PHE A 233 -20.92 -3.75 -26.21
N TRP A 234 -20.94 -5.07 -26.17
CA TRP A 234 -21.64 -5.88 -27.17
C TRP A 234 -23.15 -5.60 -27.19
N ARG A 235 -23.80 -5.61 -26.03
CA ARG A 235 -25.25 -5.45 -25.91
C ARG A 235 -25.74 -4.07 -26.36
N TYR A 236 -25.04 -3.01 -25.97
CA TYR A 236 -25.51 -1.64 -26.15
C TYR A 236 -24.86 -0.90 -27.32
N ASN A 237 -23.57 -1.12 -27.61
CA ASN A 237 -22.92 -0.45 -28.74
C ASN A 237 -23.05 -1.25 -30.05
N VAL A 238 -22.91 -2.57 -30.00
CA VAL A 238 -22.97 -3.41 -31.23
C VAL A 238 -24.42 -3.74 -31.58
N ARG A 239 -25.17 -4.32 -30.63
CA ARG A 239 -26.57 -4.74 -30.86
C ARG A 239 -27.60 -3.63 -30.75
N LYS A 240 -27.24 -2.46 -30.18
CA LYS A 240 -28.15 -1.31 -29.96
C LYS A 240 -29.47 -1.71 -29.26
N ALA A 241 -29.40 -2.67 -28.33
CA ALA A 241 -30.58 -3.08 -27.57
C ALA A 241 -31.04 -1.95 -26.63
N PRO A 242 -32.35 -1.85 -26.31
CA PRO A 242 -32.82 -0.91 -25.30
C PRO A 242 -32.26 -1.27 -23.91
N TYR A 243 -31.97 -0.26 -23.10
CA TYR A 243 -31.50 -0.45 -21.72
C TYR A 243 -32.57 -1.15 -20.88
N THR A 244 -32.17 -2.15 -20.10
CA THR A 244 -33.02 -2.72 -19.05
C THR A 244 -33.24 -1.68 -17.95
N TRP A 245 -34.28 -1.89 -17.14
CA TRP A 245 -34.58 -1.00 -16.03
C TRP A 245 -33.38 -0.84 -15.07
N ASP A 246 -32.71 -1.95 -14.73
CA ASP A 246 -31.52 -1.93 -13.87
C ASP A 246 -30.34 -1.15 -14.48
N ASP A 247 -30.11 -1.33 -15.79
CA ASP A 247 -29.01 -0.67 -16.50
C ASP A 247 -29.29 0.84 -16.66
N ALA A 248 -30.55 1.20 -16.93
CA ALA A 248 -31.02 2.59 -16.96
C ALA A 248 -30.94 3.26 -15.58
N SER A 249 -31.31 2.53 -14.52
CA SER A 249 -31.17 2.96 -13.12
C SER A 249 -29.69 3.20 -12.76
N TYR A 250 -28.81 2.28 -13.13
CA TYR A 250 -27.37 2.42 -12.96
C TYR A 250 -26.82 3.68 -13.67
N LEU A 251 -27.19 3.89 -14.94
CA LEU A 251 -26.76 5.04 -15.74
C LEU A 251 -27.30 6.37 -15.17
N THR A 252 -28.57 6.41 -14.78
CA THR A 252 -29.22 7.60 -14.18
C THR A 252 -28.57 7.98 -12.86
N ARG A 253 -28.32 7.01 -11.98
CA ARG A 253 -27.60 7.25 -10.72
C ARG A 253 -26.20 7.79 -10.98
N ARG A 254 -25.49 7.19 -11.95
CA ARG A 254 -24.13 7.58 -12.31
C ARG A 254 -24.07 8.98 -12.91
N SER A 255 -25.04 9.38 -13.72
CA SER A 255 -25.09 10.73 -14.31
C SER A 255 -25.44 11.82 -13.30
N LEU A 256 -26.27 11.51 -12.31
CA LEU A 256 -26.59 12.42 -11.20
C LEU A 256 -25.51 12.49 -10.12
N GLY A 257 -24.56 11.55 -10.11
CA GLY A 257 -23.48 11.50 -9.10
C GLY A 257 -23.97 11.15 -7.68
N VAL A 258 -25.11 10.46 -7.57
CA VAL A 258 -25.72 10.12 -6.27
C VAL A 258 -25.06 8.87 -5.67
N PRO A 259 -24.68 8.87 -4.38
CA PRO A 259 -24.18 7.68 -3.69
C PRO A 259 -25.18 6.51 -3.75
N ILE A 260 -24.70 5.26 -3.71
CA ILE A 260 -25.57 4.09 -3.82
C ILE A 260 -26.65 4.05 -2.72
N ASP A 261 -26.30 4.43 -1.49
CA ASP A 261 -27.25 4.43 -0.37
C ASP A 261 -28.32 5.50 -0.52
N GLY A 262 -27.92 6.69 -0.98
CA GLY A 262 -28.86 7.77 -1.29
C GLY A 262 -29.83 7.40 -2.42
N TRP A 263 -29.34 6.68 -3.43
CA TRP A 263 -30.18 6.15 -4.50
C TRP A 263 -31.12 5.06 -3.98
N ARG A 264 -30.62 4.10 -3.19
CA ARG A 264 -31.41 2.99 -2.67
C ARG A 264 -32.57 3.47 -1.78
N ASN A 265 -32.33 4.49 -0.96
CA ASN A 265 -33.30 5.06 -0.03
C ASN A 265 -34.29 6.05 -0.69
N LEU A 266 -34.17 6.32 -1.99
CA LEU A 266 -35.11 7.17 -2.72
C LEU A 266 -36.42 6.42 -2.96
N ASP A 267 -37.54 7.14 -2.88
CA ASP A 267 -38.87 6.60 -3.19
C ASP A 267 -38.91 6.00 -4.61
N GLU A 268 -39.58 4.86 -4.79
CA GLU A 268 -39.61 4.18 -6.11
C GLU A 268 -40.26 5.01 -7.21
N SER A 269 -41.33 5.74 -6.89
CA SER A 269 -41.97 6.66 -7.85
C SER A 269 -40.99 7.73 -8.37
N ARG A 270 -40.14 8.25 -7.47
CA ARG A 270 -39.10 9.21 -7.85
C ARG A 270 -38.00 8.58 -8.70
N LYS A 271 -37.62 7.33 -8.43
CA LYS A 271 -36.65 6.60 -9.25
C LYS A 271 -37.19 6.40 -10.67
N GLU A 272 -38.45 5.98 -10.80
CA GLU A 272 -39.12 5.81 -12.09
C GLU A 272 -39.16 7.12 -12.89
N ASP A 273 -39.56 8.23 -12.27
CA ASP A 273 -39.58 9.56 -12.89
C ASP A 273 -38.20 9.98 -13.42
N LEU A 274 -37.14 9.74 -12.63
CA LEU A 274 -35.76 10.09 -13.01
C LEU A 274 -35.25 9.20 -14.15
N ILE A 275 -35.59 7.91 -14.16
CA ILE A 275 -35.22 6.98 -15.22
C ILE A 275 -35.96 7.34 -16.52
N HIS A 276 -37.25 7.68 -16.45
CA HIS A 276 -38.04 8.11 -17.60
C HIS A 276 -37.49 9.36 -18.29
N LYS A 277 -36.88 10.27 -17.53
CA LYS A 277 -36.20 11.47 -18.06
C LYS A 277 -34.91 11.17 -18.83
N ARG A 278 -34.43 9.92 -18.85
CA ARG A 278 -33.22 9.47 -19.56
C ARG A 278 -32.02 10.38 -19.30
N LEU A 279 -31.73 10.61 -18.03
CA LEU A 279 -30.70 11.56 -17.58
C LEU A 279 -29.26 11.10 -17.88
N TRP A 280 -29.08 9.95 -18.51
CA TRP A 280 -27.79 9.51 -19.06
C TRP A 280 -27.47 10.16 -20.41
N GLU A 281 -28.46 10.77 -21.06
CA GLU A 281 -28.26 11.64 -22.22
C GLU A 281 -27.88 13.04 -21.73
N LYS A 282 -26.76 13.57 -22.24
CA LYS A 282 -26.17 14.83 -21.78
C LYS A 282 -27.15 16.02 -21.87
N ALA A 283 -27.90 16.11 -22.97
CA ALA A 283 -28.88 17.18 -23.17
C ALA A 283 -30.00 17.16 -22.12
N ASN A 284 -30.53 15.97 -21.81
CA ASN A 284 -31.60 15.81 -20.82
C ASN A 284 -31.11 16.14 -19.42
N LEU A 285 -29.88 15.73 -19.08
CA LEU A 285 -29.25 16.07 -17.81
C LEU A 285 -29.06 17.57 -17.63
N GLU A 286 -28.55 18.26 -18.66
CA GLU A 286 -28.35 19.71 -18.62
C GLU A 286 -29.67 20.47 -18.45
N SER A 287 -30.73 20.05 -19.17
CA SER A 287 -32.07 20.61 -19.00
C SER A 287 -32.59 20.39 -17.58
N TYR A 288 -32.50 19.17 -17.06
CA TYR A 288 -32.95 18.84 -15.71
C TYR A 288 -32.23 19.66 -14.63
N LEU A 289 -30.91 19.78 -14.73
CA LEU A 289 -30.13 20.60 -13.80
C LEU A 289 -30.46 22.09 -13.92
N ALA A 290 -30.74 22.59 -15.13
CA ALA A 290 -31.16 23.97 -15.34
C ALA A 290 -32.53 24.24 -14.68
N ASP A 291 -33.47 23.32 -14.79
CA ASP A 291 -34.80 23.43 -14.17
C ASP A 291 -34.72 23.36 -12.64
N MET A 292 -33.90 22.46 -12.09
CA MET A 292 -33.63 22.39 -10.65
C MET A 292 -33.01 23.70 -10.11
N ARG A 293 -32.16 24.37 -10.88
CA ARG A 293 -31.60 25.69 -10.52
C ARG A 293 -32.64 26.81 -10.59
N LYS A 294 -33.59 26.77 -11.54
CA LYS A 294 -34.68 27.74 -11.60
C LYS A 294 -35.64 27.56 -10.44
N GLU A 295 -35.97 26.31 -10.11
CA GLU A 295 -36.85 25.95 -9.01
C GLU A 295 -36.27 26.37 -7.65
N SER A 296 -34.97 26.15 -7.42
CA SER A 296 -34.31 26.59 -6.19
C SER A 296 -34.24 28.12 -6.05
N LYS A 297 -34.13 28.85 -7.17
CA LYS A 297 -34.23 30.31 -7.20
C LYS A 297 -35.64 30.83 -6.94
N ARG A 298 -36.69 30.10 -7.33
CA ARG A 298 -38.10 30.46 -7.05
C ARG A 298 -38.49 30.24 -5.59
N ARG A 299 -37.82 29.30 -4.91
CA ARG A 299 -38.08 28.96 -3.49
C ARG A 299 -37.30 29.83 -2.49
N ARG A 300 -36.36 30.65 -2.96
CA ARG A 300 -35.62 31.64 -2.17
C ARG A 300 -36.22 33.01 -2.41
#